data_AF-A0A7Y4ST11-F1
#
_entry.id   AF-A0A7Y4ST11-F1
#
_cell.length_a   1.000
_cell.length_b   1.000
_cell.length_c   1.000
_cell.angle_alpha   90.00
_cell.angle_beta   90.00
_cell.angle_gamma   90.00
#
_symmetry.space_group_name_H-M   'P 1'
#
loop_
_entity.id
_entity.type
_entity.pdbx_description
1 polymer ?
#
loop_
_entity_poly.entity_id
_entity_poly.type
_entity_poly.pdbx_seq_one_letter_code
_entity_poly.pdbx_strand_id
1 'polypeptide(L)'
;MKRALSIYQYLGPALLAPASFLLWRREYAGDWKPFAAAWLVPVLWAYIVPGIGTNRLKVWEFDTRLRLGRFRPHHGFVFGSATAVLAWLVHTGRAHDLLAVARNALVMSSVLGFWNLLYEVKALQSGILRVYNQPWAEGKPEAVVALDYAPWFFGDFGAVYGAGIGAIEWLEARGSLSGPVFALAFGLMLVLSLGLPSAGNMLQSRRRHGHWGTHPVEKKCPSA
;
A
#
# COMPACT_ATOMS: atom_id res chain seq x y z
N MET A 1 20.46 8.21 7.28
CA MET A 1 19.11 7.76 6.84
C MET A 1 18.22 7.25 7.97
N LYS A 2 18.69 6.32 8.83
CA LYS A 2 17.89 5.75 9.94
C LYS A 2 17.20 6.82 10.81
N ARG A 3 17.94 7.83 11.30
CA ARG A 3 17.39 8.93 12.10
C ARG A 3 16.25 9.69 11.39
N ALA A 4 16.40 9.99 10.10
CA ALA A 4 15.37 10.70 9.33
C ALA A 4 14.08 9.88 9.23
N LEU A 5 14.19 8.59 8.89
CA LEU A 5 13.04 7.68 8.82
C LEU A 5 12.40 7.42 10.19
N SER A 6 13.19 7.41 11.27
CA SER A 6 12.68 7.30 12.64
C SER A 6 11.92 8.55 13.10
N ILE A 7 12.23 9.74 12.56
CA ILE A 7 11.46 10.97 12.79
C ILE A 7 10.23 11.01 11.89
N TYR A 8 10.40 10.63 10.61
CA TYR A 8 9.35 10.61 9.60
C TYR A 8 8.14 9.79 10.03
N GLN A 9 8.32 8.66 10.70
CA GLN A 9 7.18 7.86 11.15
C GLN A 9 6.24 8.62 12.10
N TYR A 10 6.70 9.67 12.78
CA TYR A 10 5.87 10.50 13.66
C TYR A 10 5.41 11.78 12.97
N LEU A 11 6.34 12.51 12.34
CA LEU A 11 6.01 13.77 11.66
C LEU A 11 5.18 13.54 10.39
N GLY A 12 5.46 12.48 9.66
CA GLY A 12 4.74 12.07 8.44
C GLY A 12 3.24 12.01 8.67
N PRO A 13 2.70 11.12 9.52
CA PRO A 13 1.26 11.06 9.75
C PRO A 13 0.70 12.32 10.41
N ALA A 14 1.45 12.99 11.30
CA ALA A 14 0.99 14.23 11.94
C ALA A 14 0.75 15.37 10.93
N LEU A 15 1.50 15.40 9.82
CA LEU A 15 1.36 16.41 8.78
C LEU A 15 0.51 15.90 7.60
N LEU A 16 0.81 14.71 7.10
CA LEU A 16 0.22 14.16 5.88
C LEU A 16 -1.20 13.64 6.09
N ALA A 17 -1.55 13.12 7.27
CA ALA A 17 -2.93 12.66 7.50
C ALA A 17 -3.95 13.82 7.48
N PRO A 18 -3.76 14.93 8.21
CA PRO A 18 -4.66 16.07 8.07
C PRO A 18 -4.56 16.73 6.69
N ALA A 19 -3.37 16.82 6.10
CA ALA A 19 -3.22 17.38 4.76
C ALA A 19 -3.99 16.56 3.71
N SER A 20 -3.78 15.25 3.63
CA SER A 20 -4.48 14.38 2.68
C SER A 20 -5.99 14.36 2.90
N PHE A 21 -6.43 14.40 4.17
CA PHE A 21 -7.84 14.52 4.51
C PHE A 21 -8.44 15.80 3.92
N LEU A 22 -7.78 16.95 4.13
CA LEU A 22 -8.26 18.24 3.63
C LEU A 22 -8.20 18.34 2.11
N LEU A 23 -7.16 17.79 1.47
CA LEU A 23 -7.02 17.76 0.01
C LEU A 23 -8.17 17.00 -0.62
N TRP A 24 -8.41 15.74 -0.22
CA TRP A 24 -9.49 14.94 -0.78
C TRP A 24 -10.88 15.45 -0.42
N ARG A 25 -11.07 16.00 0.79
CA ARG A 25 -12.36 16.61 1.16
C ARG A 25 -12.68 17.81 0.29
N ARG A 26 -11.69 18.63 -0.07
CA ARG A 26 -11.84 19.76 -1.00
C ARG A 26 -12.08 19.29 -2.43
N GLU A 27 -11.30 18.30 -2.89
CA GLU A 27 -11.43 17.70 -4.23
C GLU A 27 -12.87 17.24 -4.51
N TYR A 28 -13.48 16.59 -3.52
CA TYR A 28 -14.85 16.11 -3.66
C TYR A 28 -15.93 17.10 -3.20
N ALA A 29 -15.58 18.37 -2.96
CA ALA A 29 -16.49 19.42 -2.50
C ALA A 29 -17.34 19.00 -1.28
N GLY A 30 -16.79 18.13 -0.42
CA GLY A 30 -17.49 17.59 0.73
C GLY A 30 -18.38 16.37 0.49
N ASP A 31 -18.50 15.83 -0.74
CA ASP A 31 -19.14 14.52 -0.93
C ASP A 31 -18.33 13.44 -0.21
N TRP A 32 -18.96 12.81 0.78
CA TRP A 32 -18.30 11.89 1.68
C TRP A 32 -17.96 10.55 1.03
N LYS A 33 -18.66 10.12 -0.03
CA LYS A 33 -18.51 8.78 -0.62
C LYS A 33 -17.16 8.64 -1.36
N PRO A 34 -16.89 9.37 -2.46
CA PRO A 34 -15.60 9.27 -3.13
C PRO A 34 -14.45 9.74 -2.22
N PHE A 35 -14.70 10.70 -1.34
CA PHE A 35 -13.76 11.11 -0.29
C PHE A 35 -13.36 9.94 0.62
N ALA A 36 -14.32 9.21 1.16
CA ALA A 36 -14.05 8.08 2.05
C ALA A 36 -13.26 6.99 1.33
N ALA A 37 -13.60 6.67 0.08
CA ALA A 37 -12.84 5.70 -0.71
C ALA A 37 -11.39 6.16 -0.93
N ALA A 38 -11.20 7.41 -1.35
CA ALA A 38 -9.87 7.94 -1.65
C ALA A 38 -8.97 8.03 -0.41
N TRP A 39 -9.51 8.46 0.73
CA TRP A 39 -8.71 8.66 1.94
C TRP A 39 -8.58 7.42 2.83
N LEU A 40 -9.67 6.68 3.04
CA LEU A 40 -9.72 5.62 4.05
C LEU A 40 -9.12 4.30 3.55
N VAL A 41 -9.33 3.93 2.28
CA VAL A 41 -8.81 2.66 1.72
C VAL A 41 -7.28 2.51 1.90
N PRO A 42 -6.43 3.48 1.54
CA PRO A 42 -4.99 3.32 1.71
C PRO A 42 -4.58 3.23 3.18
N VAL A 43 -5.30 3.91 4.09
CA VAL A 43 -5.08 3.82 5.54
C VAL A 43 -5.43 2.41 6.05
N LEU A 44 -6.60 1.88 5.68
CA LEU A 44 -7.03 0.54 6.07
C LEU A 44 -6.09 -0.53 5.50
N TRP A 45 -5.74 -0.42 4.22
CA TRP A 45 -4.80 -1.34 3.58
C TRP A 45 -3.44 -1.36 4.28
N ALA A 46 -2.89 -0.17 4.58
CA ALA A 46 -1.63 -0.03 5.30
C ALA A 46 -1.70 -0.46 6.77
N TYR A 47 -2.89 -0.64 7.35
CA TYR A 47 -3.05 -1.30 8.64
C TYR A 47 -3.13 -2.82 8.51
N ILE A 48 -3.97 -3.30 7.60
CA ILE A 48 -4.34 -4.71 7.48
C ILE A 48 -3.18 -5.52 6.93
N VAL A 49 -2.64 -5.15 5.76
CA VAL A 49 -1.63 -5.97 5.07
C VAL A 49 -0.36 -6.10 5.92
N PRO A 50 0.25 -5.00 6.41
CA PRO A 50 1.47 -5.14 7.18
C PRO A 50 1.19 -5.65 8.59
N GLY A 51 0.00 -5.40 9.17
CA GLY A 51 -0.40 -6.02 10.44
C GLY A 51 -0.43 -7.55 10.37
N ILE A 52 -1.00 -8.11 9.29
CA ILE A 52 -1.00 -9.56 9.03
C ILE A 52 0.43 -10.03 8.75
N GLY A 53 1.17 -9.33 7.88
CA GLY A 53 2.55 -9.67 7.50
C GLY A 53 3.49 -9.73 8.70
N THR A 54 3.38 -8.81 9.66
CA THR A 54 4.25 -8.74 10.82
C THR A 54 3.83 -9.66 11.96
N ASN A 55 2.53 -9.70 12.30
CA ASN A 55 2.08 -10.35 13.54
C ASN A 55 1.59 -11.78 13.31
N ARG A 56 0.97 -12.07 12.16
CA ARG A 56 0.46 -13.41 11.85
C ARG A 56 1.44 -14.24 11.05
N LEU A 57 1.92 -13.71 9.92
CA LEU A 57 2.81 -14.41 9.00
C LEU A 57 4.29 -14.28 9.40
N LYS A 58 4.62 -13.24 10.17
CA LYS A 58 5.99 -12.94 10.66
C LYS A 58 7.03 -12.71 9.56
N VAL A 59 6.59 -12.51 8.32
CA VAL A 59 7.45 -12.27 7.14
C VAL A 59 8.05 -10.87 7.14
N TRP A 60 7.45 -9.93 7.87
CA TRP A 60 7.94 -8.56 8.03
C TRP A 60 8.20 -8.20 9.49
N GLU A 61 9.07 -7.23 9.71
CA GLU A 61 9.34 -6.66 11.02
C GLU A 61 9.76 -5.18 10.91
N PHE A 62 9.19 -4.34 11.78
CA PHE A 62 9.61 -2.96 11.91
C PHE A 62 10.48 -2.73 13.17
N ASP A 63 11.71 -2.28 12.99
CA ASP A 63 12.64 -1.91 14.07
C ASP A 63 12.37 -0.47 14.54
N THR A 64 11.42 -0.31 15.46
CA THR A 64 11.01 0.99 15.99
C THR A 64 10.67 0.93 17.48
N ARG A 65 10.74 2.09 18.14
CA ARG A 65 10.58 2.20 19.60
C ARG A 65 9.17 1.86 20.08
N LEU A 66 8.14 2.29 19.34
CA LEU A 66 6.74 2.02 19.68
C LEU A 66 6.20 0.91 18.77
N ARG A 67 6.04 -0.29 19.32
CA ARG A 67 5.58 -1.46 18.59
C ARG A 67 4.51 -2.24 19.36
N LEU A 68 3.54 -2.78 18.63
CA LEU A 68 2.62 -3.82 19.09
C LEU A 68 3.00 -5.11 18.36
N GLY A 69 3.70 -6.01 19.07
CA GLY A 69 4.37 -7.14 18.41
C GLY A 69 5.49 -6.66 17.49
N ARG A 70 5.41 -6.98 16.19
CA ARG A 70 6.35 -6.54 15.15
C ARG A 70 5.82 -5.38 14.31
N PHE A 71 4.67 -4.82 14.70
CA PHE A 71 3.93 -3.80 13.98
C PHE A 71 4.04 -2.43 14.64
N ARG A 72 3.87 -1.35 13.87
CA ARG A 72 3.85 0.04 14.36
C ARG A 72 2.41 0.54 14.46
N PRO A 73 1.89 0.92 15.64
CA PRO A 73 0.47 1.25 15.80
C PRO A 73 -0.05 2.41 14.93
N HIS A 74 0.82 3.32 14.47
CA HIS A 74 0.46 4.44 13.61
C HIS A 74 0.77 4.18 12.13
N HIS A 75 1.18 2.97 11.75
CA HIS A 75 1.68 2.64 10.41
C HIS A 75 0.70 2.96 9.29
N GLY A 76 -0.59 2.65 9.49
CA GLY A 76 -1.61 2.93 8.48
C GLY A 76 -1.76 4.42 8.21
N PHE A 77 -1.58 5.29 9.20
CA PHE A 77 -1.51 6.73 8.94
C PHE A 77 -0.20 7.14 8.28
N VAL A 78 0.95 6.55 8.62
CA VAL A 78 2.24 6.90 7.97
C VAL A 78 2.18 6.64 6.47
N PHE A 79 1.83 5.42 6.11
CA PHE A 79 1.81 4.99 4.71
C PHE A 79 0.53 5.41 4.01
N GLY A 80 -0.62 5.18 4.62
CA GLY A 80 -1.91 5.47 4.01
C GLY A 80 -2.09 6.95 3.68
N SER A 81 -1.65 7.86 4.56
CA SER A 81 -1.75 9.29 4.28
C SER A 81 -0.77 9.75 3.19
N ALA A 82 0.47 9.23 3.18
CA ALA A 82 1.43 9.52 2.12
C ALA A 82 0.94 9.01 0.75
N THR A 83 0.42 7.78 0.72
CA THR A 83 -0.24 7.20 -0.46
C THR A 83 -1.42 8.05 -0.92
N ALA A 84 -2.28 8.51 0.00
CA ALA A 84 -3.41 9.37 -0.34
C ALA A 84 -2.94 10.73 -0.91
N VAL A 85 -1.84 11.31 -0.42
CA VAL A 85 -1.26 12.54 -1.02
C VAL A 85 -0.71 12.27 -2.42
N LEU A 86 0.08 11.20 -2.60
CA LEU A 86 0.62 10.84 -3.91
C LEU A 86 -0.50 10.59 -4.93
N ALA A 87 -1.55 9.93 -4.49
CA ALA A 87 -2.73 9.68 -5.30
C ALA A 87 -3.43 10.98 -5.68
N TRP A 88 -3.63 11.89 -4.73
CA TRP A 88 -4.21 13.21 -5.02
C TRP A 88 -3.35 14.01 -6.02
N LEU A 89 -2.02 13.99 -5.88
CA LEU A 89 -1.11 14.72 -6.78
C LEU A 89 -1.19 14.28 -8.24
N VAL A 90 -1.56 13.02 -8.50
CA VAL A 90 -1.64 12.45 -9.85
C VAL A 90 -3.09 12.21 -10.29
N HIS A 91 -4.05 12.57 -9.44
CA HIS A 91 -5.46 12.63 -9.79
C HIS A 91 -5.69 13.88 -10.63
N THR A 92 -6.17 13.69 -11.85
CA THR A 92 -6.30 14.77 -12.86
C THR A 92 -7.74 15.24 -13.03
N GLY A 93 -8.64 14.80 -12.15
CA GLY A 93 -10.07 15.07 -12.23
C GLY A 93 -10.91 13.79 -12.15
N ARG A 94 -12.21 13.97 -11.91
CA ARG A 94 -13.16 12.87 -11.74
C ARG A 94 -13.30 12.04 -13.02
N ALA A 95 -13.33 10.73 -12.88
CA ALA A 95 -13.60 9.83 -13.99
C ALA A 95 -15.07 9.90 -14.42
N HIS A 96 -15.30 10.23 -15.69
CA HIS A 96 -16.65 10.27 -16.29
C HIS A 96 -16.92 9.09 -17.25
N ASP A 97 -15.89 8.30 -17.57
CA ASP A 97 -15.97 7.14 -18.45
C ASP A 97 -14.97 6.04 -18.04
N LEU A 98 -15.09 4.86 -18.65
CA LEU A 98 -14.24 3.70 -18.34
C LEU A 98 -12.78 3.89 -18.76
N LEU A 99 -12.51 4.76 -19.75
CA LEU A 99 -11.14 5.07 -20.16
C LEU A 99 -10.43 5.88 -19.07
N ALA A 100 -11.12 6.84 -18.44
CA ALA A 100 -10.62 7.57 -17.29
C ALA A 100 -10.38 6.64 -16.08
N VAL A 101 -11.23 5.63 -15.86
CA VAL A 101 -11.00 4.60 -14.84
C VAL A 101 -9.71 3.81 -15.12
N ALA A 102 -9.54 3.33 -16.35
CA ALA A 102 -8.35 2.58 -16.75
C ALA A 102 -7.07 3.43 -16.66
N ARG A 103 -7.14 4.70 -17.07
CA ARG A 103 -6.05 5.66 -16.92
C ARG A 103 -5.69 5.87 -15.46
N ASN A 104 -6.67 6.08 -14.59
CA ASN A 104 -6.45 6.25 -13.16
C ASN A 104 -5.76 5.01 -12.57
N ALA A 105 -6.20 3.80 -12.93
CA ALA A 105 -5.56 2.56 -12.52
C ALA A 105 -4.08 2.49 -12.95
N LEU A 106 -3.79 2.78 -14.22
CA LEU A 106 -2.43 2.71 -14.77
C LEU A 106 -1.49 3.74 -14.11
N VAL A 107 -1.95 4.99 -13.98
CA VAL A 107 -1.18 6.08 -13.38
C VAL A 107 -0.90 5.78 -11.91
N MET A 108 -1.92 5.39 -11.14
CA MET A 108 -1.77 5.07 -9.72
C MET A 108 -0.89 3.85 -9.51
N SER A 109 -1.02 2.80 -10.33
CA SER A 109 -0.12 1.64 -10.30
C SER A 109 1.33 2.05 -10.49
N SER A 110 1.61 2.88 -11.49
CA SER A 110 2.97 3.32 -11.82
C SER A 110 3.55 4.19 -10.71
N VAL A 111 2.81 5.20 -10.25
CA VAL A 111 3.25 6.18 -9.26
C VAL A 111 3.45 5.52 -7.90
N LEU A 112 2.44 4.79 -7.42
CA LEU A 112 2.51 4.14 -6.11
C LEU A 112 3.49 2.97 -6.12
N GLY A 113 3.55 2.19 -7.20
CA GLY A 113 4.54 1.13 -7.36
C GLY A 113 5.97 1.66 -7.30
N PHE A 114 6.27 2.72 -8.06
CA PHE A 114 7.60 3.31 -8.12
C PHE A 114 8.04 3.94 -6.78
N TRP A 115 7.25 4.86 -6.24
CA TRP A 115 7.65 5.59 -5.03
C TRP A 115 7.73 4.71 -3.79
N ASN A 116 6.82 3.75 -3.64
CA ASN A 116 6.89 2.82 -2.51
C ASN A 116 8.03 1.81 -2.65
N LEU A 117 8.37 1.37 -3.87
CA LEU A 117 9.57 0.55 -4.08
C LEU A 117 10.82 1.31 -3.62
N LEU A 118 10.98 2.57 -4.04
CA LEU A 118 12.11 3.40 -3.60
C LEU A 118 12.14 3.54 -2.08
N TYR A 119 10.98 3.79 -1.46
CA TYR A 119 10.86 3.85 -0.01
C TYR A 119 11.31 2.53 0.66
N GLU A 120 10.84 1.37 0.19
CA GLU A 120 11.18 0.07 0.78
C GLU A 120 12.67 -0.22 0.71
N VAL A 121 13.31 0.08 -0.44
CA VAL A 121 14.77 -0.04 -0.57
C VAL A 121 15.46 0.77 0.52
N LYS A 122 15.04 2.01 0.76
CA LYS A 122 15.63 2.87 1.80
C LYS A 122 15.28 2.40 3.21
N ALA A 123 14.09 1.88 3.44
CA ALA A 123 13.66 1.34 4.71
C ALA A 123 14.49 0.11 5.11
N LEU A 124 14.69 -0.82 4.17
CA LEU A 124 15.55 -2.01 4.32
C LEU A 124 17.01 -1.62 4.55
N GLN A 125 17.58 -0.75 3.69
CA GLN A 125 18.97 -0.27 3.83
C GLN A 125 19.23 0.42 5.18
N SER A 126 18.20 1.05 5.77
CA SER A 126 18.31 1.71 7.07
C SER A 126 18.11 0.76 8.27
N GLY A 127 17.70 -0.49 8.01
CA GLY A 127 17.38 -1.50 9.01
C GLY A 127 16.07 -1.27 9.78
N ILE A 128 15.25 -0.27 9.39
CA ILE A 128 13.95 0.01 10.02
C ILE A 128 12.89 -1.01 9.58
N LEU A 129 13.06 -1.57 8.39
CA LEU A 129 12.25 -2.67 7.89
C LEU A 129 13.15 -3.90 7.73
N ARG A 130 12.60 -5.06 8.06
CA ARG A 130 13.16 -6.37 7.69
C ARG A 130 12.09 -7.17 6.98
N VAL A 131 12.48 -7.84 5.90
CA VAL A 131 11.62 -8.74 5.13
C VAL A 131 12.35 -10.07 4.99
N TYR A 132 11.70 -11.14 5.45
CA TYR A 132 12.27 -12.48 5.55
C TYR A 132 11.89 -13.34 4.34
N ASN A 133 12.13 -12.83 3.12
CA ASN A 133 11.87 -13.55 1.85
C ASN A 133 13.11 -14.33 1.37
N GLN A 134 12.98 -15.02 0.22
CA GLN A 134 14.05 -15.85 -0.32
C GLN A 134 15.33 -15.05 -0.63
N PRO A 135 15.28 -13.88 -1.31
CA PRO A 135 16.48 -13.05 -1.48
C PRO A 135 17.17 -12.65 -0.17
N TRP A 136 16.41 -12.37 0.90
CA TRP A 136 16.98 -12.07 2.21
C TRP A 136 17.72 -13.28 2.80
N ALA A 137 17.13 -14.47 2.69
CA ALA A 137 17.74 -15.72 3.18
C ALA A 137 19.03 -16.06 2.43
N GLU A 138 19.13 -15.67 1.16
CA GLU A 138 20.31 -15.81 0.30
C GLU A 138 21.35 -14.71 0.50
N GLY A 139 21.12 -13.75 1.40
CA GLY A 139 22.02 -12.63 1.63
C GLY A 139 22.12 -11.66 0.45
N LYS A 140 21.08 -11.56 -0.39
CA LYS A 140 21.04 -10.60 -1.50
C LYS A 140 20.92 -9.16 -0.98
N PRO A 141 21.35 -8.16 -1.78
CA PRO A 141 21.19 -6.75 -1.44
C PRO A 141 19.72 -6.37 -1.21
N GLU A 142 19.50 -5.34 -0.39
CA GLU A 142 18.17 -4.87 0.02
C GLU A 142 17.29 -4.45 -1.16
N ALA A 143 17.90 -3.94 -2.23
CA ALA A 143 17.16 -3.61 -3.46
C ALA A 143 16.54 -4.85 -4.11
N VAL A 144 17.25 -5.98 -4.10
CA VAL A 144 16.75 -7.26 -4.63
C VAL A 144 15.67 -7.83 -3.70
N VAL A 145 15.85 -7.70 -2.38
CA VAL A 145 14.83 -8.06 -1.39
C VAL A 145 13.53 -7.30 -1.64
N ALA A 146 13.61 -5.97 -1.84
CA ALA A 146 12.45 -5.13 -2.12
C ALA A 146 11.77 -5.50 -3.45
N LEU A 147 12.54 -5.61 -4.53
CA LEU A 147 12.01 -5.91 -5.87
C LEU A 147 11.25 -7.23 -5.96
N ASP A 148 11.51 -8.18 -5.06
CA ASP A 148 10.85 -9.48 -5.07
C ASP A 148 9.37 -9.41 -4.67
N TYR A 149 8.98 -8.49 -3.77
CA TYR A 149 7.59 -8.36 -3.28
C TYR A 149 6.95 -6.99 -3.55
N ALA A 150 7.72 -5.90 -3.46
CA ALA A 150 7.20 -4.54 -3.46
C ALA A 150 6.41 -4.19 -4.74
N PRO A 151 6.82 -4.56 -5.96
CA PRO A 151 6.03 -4.29 -7.17
C PRO A 151 4.62 -4.88 -7.12
N TRP A 152 4.48 -6.10 -6.59
CA TRP A 152 3.17 -6.72 -6.40
C TRP A 152 2.36 -5.97 -5.36
N PHE A 153 2.93 -5.72 -4.18
CA PHE A 153 2.19 -5.06 -3.10
C PHE A 153 1.75 -3.63 -3.46
N PHE A 154 2.62 -2.81 -4.05
CA PHE A 154 2.32 -1.40 -4.27
C PHE A 154 1.80 -1.10 -5.68
N GLY A 155 2.29 -1.81 -6.69
CA GLY A 155 1.84 -1.65 -8.07
C GLY A 155 0.42 -2.18 -8.25
N ASP A 156 0.13 -3.40 -7.78
CA ASP A 156 -1.22 -3.96 -7.88
C ASP A 156 -2.19 -3.22 -6.97
N PHE A 157 -1.75 -2.82 -5.76
CA PHE A 157 -2.57 -1.97 -4.90
C PHE A 157 -2.90 -0.66 -5.61
N GLY A 158 -1.92 0.01 -6.20
CA GLY A 158 -2.14 1.25 -6.94
C GLY A 158 -3.09 1.07 -8.11
N ALA A 159 -3.01 -0.04 -8.84
CA ALA A 159 -3.94 -0.36 -9.93
C ALA A 159 -5.38 -0.50 -9.42
N VAL A 160 -5.59 -1.32 -8.39
CA VAL A 160 -6.94 -1.58 -7.83
C VAL A 160 -7.50 -0.34 -7.16
N TYR A 161 -6.69 0.39 -6.42
CA TYR A 161 -7.06 1.62 -5.75
C TYR A 161 -7.41 2.73 -6.76
N GLY A 162 -6.61 2.91 -7.81
CA GLY A 162 -6.90 3.87 -8.89
C GLY A 162 -8.16 3.51 -9.67
N ALA A 163 -8.35 2.22 -10.01
CA ALA A 163 -9.57 1.73 -10.63
C ALA A 163 -10.80 1.91 -9.73
N GLY A 164 -10.65 1.65 -8.42
CA GLY A 164 -11.72 1.78 -7.44
C GLY A 164 -12.20 3.22 -7.26
N ILE A 165 -11.27 4.18 -7.16
CA ILE A 165 -11.61 5.60 -7.16
C ILE A 165 -12.35 5.96 -8.45
N GLY A 166 -11.75 5.65 -9.61
CA GLY A 166 -12.36 5.97 -10.91
C GLY A 166 -13.74 5.35 -11.09
N ALA A 167 -13.95 4.11 -10.66
CA ALA A 167 -15.25 3.44 -10.74
C ALA A 167 -16.31 4.12 -9.86
N ILE A 168 -15.94 4.56 -8.65
CA ILE A 168 -16.84 5.28 -7.75
C ILE A 168 -17.23 6.64 -8.35
N GLU A 169 -16.26 7.38 -8.89
CA GLU A 169 -16.51 8.66 -9.59
C GLU A 169 -17.39 8.47 -10.83
N TRP A 170 -17.13 7.42 -11.61
CA TRP A 170 -17.92 7.09 -12.79
C TRP A 170 -19.37 6.75 -12.44
N LEU A 171 -19.59 6.00 -11.37
CA LEU A 171 -20.94 5.71 -10.86
C LEU A 171 -21.64 6.97 -10.34
N GLU A 172 -20.90 7.86 -9.67
CA GLU A 172 -21.40 9.14 -9.17
C GLU A 172 -21.83 10.04 -10.34
N ALA A 173 -20.98 10.20 -11.36
CA ALA A 173 -21.25 11.01 -12.55
C ALA A 173 -22.51 10.55 -13.31
N ARG A 174 -22.88 9.27 -13.18
CA ARG A 174 -24.09 8.69 -13.77
C ARG A 174 -25.30 8.71 -12.84
N GLY A 175 -25.22 9.37 -11.69
CA GLY A 175 -26.26 9.39 -10.67
C GLY A 175 -26.59 8.02 -10.06
N SER A 176 -25.70 7.04 -10.23
CA SER A 176 -25.92 5.63 -9.85
C SER A 176 -25.30 5.27 -8.48
N LEU A 177 -24.54 6.17 -7.86
CA LEU A 177 -23.85 5.95 -6.59
C LEU A 177 -24.76 6.18 -5.37
N SER A 178 -25.74 5.29 -5.19
CA SER A 178 -26.54 5.22 -3.96
C SER A 178 -25.69 4.74 -2.77
N GLY A 179 -26.21 4.89 -1.54
CA GLY A 179 -25.52 4.41 -0.33
C GLY A 179 -25.14 2.92 -0.39
N PRO A 180 -26.09 2.01 -0.71
CA PRO A 180 -25.78 0.58 -0.85
C PRO A 180 -24.78 0.28 -1.97
N VAL A 181 -24.90 0.94 -3.13
CA VAL A 181 -23.97 0.77 -4.25
C VAL A 181 -22.57 1.22 -3.85
N PHE A 182 -22.45 2.36 -3.16
CA PHE A 182 -21.19 2.82 -2.61
C PHE A 182 -20.60 1.82 -1.61
N ALA A 183 -21.39 1.32 -0.65
CA ALA A 183 -20.91 0.36 0.35
C ALA A 183 -20.36 -0.91 -0.31
N LEU A 184 -21.06 -1.42 -1.33
CA LEU A 184 -20.60 -2.56 -2.13
C LEU A 184 -19.32 -2.24 -2.90
N ALA A 185 -19.26 -1.10 -3.59
CA ALA A 185 -18.10 -0.68 -4.37
C ALA A 185 -16.86 -0.47 -3.47
N PHE A 186 -17.02 0.19 -2.32
CA PHE A 186 -15.99 0.38 -1.32
C PHE A 186 -15.51 -0.96 -0.74
N GLY A 187 -16.43 -1.84 -0.38
CA GLY A 187 -16.11 -3.17 0.15
C GLY A 187 -15.34 -4.01 -0.88
N LEU A 188 -15.80 -4.03 -2.13
CA LEU A 188 -15.12 -4.74 -3.23
C LEU A 188 -13.73 -4.16 -3.48
N MET A 189 -13.60 -2.83 -3.55
CA MET A 189 -12.33 -2.14 -3.71
C MET A 189 -11.35 -2.52 -2.60
N LEU A 190 -11.78 -2.52 -1.33
CA LEU A 190 -10.96 -2.91 -0.19
C LEU A 190 -10.54 -4.38 -0.29
N VAL A 191 -11.48 -5.30 -0.53
CA VAL A 191 -11.20 -6.74 -0.66
C VAL A 191 -10.20 -7.00 -1.79
N LEU A 192 -10.39 -6.40 -2.96
CA LEU A 192 -9.47 -6.54 -4.09
C LEU A 192 -8.11 -5.93 -3.77
N SER A 193 -8.07 -4.78 -3.09
CA SER A 193 -6.81 -4.12 -2.68
C SER A 193 -6.01 -4.97 -1.68
N LEU A 194 -6.68 -5.77 -0.86
CA LEU A 194 -6.02 -6.71 0.05
C LEU A 194 -5.60 -8.00 -0.67
N GLY A 195 -6.50 -8.54 -1.49
CA GLY A 195 -6.38 -9.87 -2.08
C GLY A 195 -5.42 -9.92 -3.28
N LEU A 196 -5.58 -9.02 -4.26
CA LEU A 196 -4.82 -9.08 -5.52
C LEU A 196 -3.31 -8.89 -5.31
N PRO A 197 -2.84 -7.88 -4.56
CA PRO A 197 -1.39 -7.70 -4.35
C PRO A 197 -0.76 -8.88 -3.60
N SER A 198 -1.48 -9.42 -2.61
CA SER A 198 -1.05 -10.59 -1.85
C SER A 198 -0.98 -11.84 -2.73
N ALA A 199 -1.99 -12.07 -3.57
CA ALA A 199 -2.03 -13.19 -4.51
C ALA A 199 -0.92 -13.08 -5.57
N GLY A 200 -0.67 -11.89 -6.12
CA GLY A 200 0.41 -11.62 -7.06
C GLY A 200 1.78 -12.00 -6.47
N ASN A 201 2.06 -11.53 -5.25
CA ASN A 201 3.27 -11.89 -4.52
C ASN A 201 3.37 -13.40 -4.24
N MET A 202 2.29 -14.04 -3.79
CA MET A 202 2.27 -15.48 -3.51
C MET A 202 2.53 -16.33 -4.76
N LEU A 203 1.91 -15.96 -5.89
CA LEU A 203 2.10 -16.64 -7.17
C LEU A 203 3.53 -16.45 -7.71
N GLN A 204 4.08 -15.25 -7.59
CA GLN A 204 5.48 -14.99 -7.94
C GLN A 204 6.41 -15.84 -7.09
N SER A 205 6.20 -15.86 -5.77
CA SER A 205 7.04 -16.62 -4.85
C SER A 205 6.97 -18.11 -5.16
N ARG A 206 5.77 -18.65 -5.43
CA ARG A 206 5.59 -20.05 -5.77
C ARG A 206 6.30 -20.42 -7.07
N ARG A 207 6.23 -19.55 -8.09
CA ARG A 207 6.86 -19.77 -9.40
C ARG A 207 8.38 -19.66 -9.34
N ARG A 208 8.91 -18.70 -8.58
CA ARG A 208 10.35 -18.38 -8.56
C ARG A 208 11.13 -19.17 -7.51
N HIS A 209 10.53 -19.37 -6.34
CA HIS A 209 11.22 -19.90 -5.15
C HIS A 209 10.65 -21.25 -4.68
N GLY A 210 9.53 -21.70 -5.25
CA GLY A 210 8.93 -22.99 -4.91
C GLY A 210 8.06 -22.98 -3.64
N HIS A 211 7.90 -21.84 -2.97
CA HIS A 211 7.05 -21.70 -1.76
C HIS A 211 6.15 -20.46 -1.85
N TRP A 212 5.10 -20.41 -1.03
CA TRP A 212 4.06 -19.37 -1.13
C TRP A 212 4.46 -17.98 -0.59
N GLY A 213 5.65 -17.82 -0.02
CA GLY A 213 6.08 -16.53 0.57
C GLY A 213 5.28 -16.10 1.81
N THR A 214 4.48 -16.99 2.40
CA THR A 214 3.62 -16.73 3.57
C THR A 214 4.28 -17.06 4.91
N HIS A 215 5.53 -17.49 4.89
CA HIS A 215 6.33 -17.82 6.07
C HIS A 215 7.73 -17.23 5.92
N PRO A 216 8.40 -16.87 7.04
CA PRO A 216 9.78 -16.43 6.99
C PRO A 216 10.66 -17.53 6.40
N VAL A 217 11.51 -17.17 5.44
CA VAL A 217 12.55 -18.07 4.94
C VAL A 217 13.73 -18.00 5.90
N GLU A 218 14.35 -19.12 6.24
CA GLU A 218 15.53 -19.14 7.11
C GLU A 218 16.81 -18.84 6.34
N LYS A 219 17.74 -18.08 6.94
CA LYS A 219 19.09 -17.94 6.36
C LYS A 219 19.78 -19.30 6.40
N LYS A 220 20.28 -19.74 5.25
CA LYS A 220 21.22 -20.87 5.24
C LYS A 220 22.48 -20.42 5.99
N CYS A 221 22.80 -21.07 7.10
CA CYS A 221 24.13 -20.92 7.68
C CYS A 221 25.15 -21.25 6.59
N PRO A 222 26.23 -20.46 6.43
CA PRO A 222 27.36 -20.93 5.65
C PRO A 222 27.77 -22.28 6.26
N SER A 223 27.82 -23.33 5.44
CA SER A 223 28.55 -24.54 5.82
C SER A 223 29.96 -24.09 6.19
N ALA A 224 30.31 -24.26 7.47
CA ALA A 224 31.60 -23.89 8.03
C ALA A 224 32.75 -24.61 7.31
#